data_AF-A0A7V2WGY0-F1
#
_entry.id   AF-A0A7V2WGY0-F1
#
_cell.length_a   1.000
_cell.length_b   1.000
_cell.length_c   1.000
_cell.angle_alpha   90.00
_cell.angle_beta   90.00
_cell.angle_gamma   90.00
#
_symmetry.space_group_name_H-M   'P 1'
#
loop_
_entity.id
_entity.type
_entity.pdbx_description
1 polymer ?
#
loop_
_entity_poly.entity_id
_entity_poly.type
_entity_poly.pdbx_seq_one_letter_code
_entity_poly.pdbx_strand_id
1 'polypeptide(L)' 'SLESDVTLSIATEDAISLVQQEIDPDTLFFQRKLKISGDTDLAHHIKNTMDTLDLNSLPGVLMKLMAFYKENILM' A
#
# COMPACT_ATOMS: atom_id res chain seq x y z
N SER A 1 11.29 23.05 3.10
CA SER A 1 11.31 21.58 3.24
C SER A 1 10.00 21.08 2.68
N LEU A 2 9.99 20.12 1.75
CA LEU A 2 8.73 19.45 1.37
C LEU A 2 8.37 18.50 2.50
N GLU A 3 7.61 18.98 3.49
CA GLU A 3 6.97 18.11 4.46
C GLU A 3 5.75 17.49 3.80
N SER A 4 5.61 16.17 3.92
CA SER A 4 4.41 15.47 3.48
C SER A 4 3.27 15.75 4.45
N ASP A 5 2.09 16.08 3.94
CA ASP A 5 0.88 16.25 4.76
C ASP A 5 0.49 14.93 5.47
N VAL A 6 0.75 13.80 4.82
CA VAL A 6 0.60 12.44 5.38
C VAL A 6 1.73 11.53 4.89
N THR A 7 2.22 10.68 5.80
CA THR A 7 3.16 9.59 5.51
C THR A 7 2.49 8.25 5.79
N LEU A 8 2.59 7.34 4.83
CA LEU A 8 2.27 5.92 5.00
C LEU A 8 3.56 5.12 4.98
N SER A 9 3.71 4.18 5.92
CA SER A 9 4.86 3.29 5.99
C SER A 9 4.38 1.85 6.16
N ILE A 10 4.84 0.98 5.27
CA ILE A 10 4.41 -0.40 5.15
C ILE A 10 5.58 -1.22 4.58
N ALA A 11 5.69 -2.48 4.99
CA ALA A 11 6.68 -3.38 4.40
C ALA A 11 6.30 -3.69 2.94
N THR A 12 7.31 -3.88 2.08
CA THR A 12 7.08 -4.14 0.65
C THR A 12 6.17 -5.35 0.41
N GLU A 13 6.28 -6.38 1.24
CA GLU A 13 5.42 -7.57 1.18
C GLU A 13 3.94 -7.24 1.39
N ASP A 14 3.64 -6.52 2.47
CA ASP A 14 2.29 -6.14 2.84
C ASP A 14 1.73 -5.13 1.84
N ALA A 15 2.58 -4.27 1.26
CA ALA A 15 2.20 -3.34 0.21
C ALA A 15 1.79 -4.05 -1.08
N ILE A 16 2.51 -5.13 -1.47
CA ILE A 16 2.15 -5.94 -2.63
C ILE A 16 0.80 -6.63 -2.38
N SER A 17 0.61 -7.27 -1.22
CA SER A 17 -0.67 -7.91 -0.88
C SER A 17 -1.83 -6.92 -0.79
N LEU A 18 -1.58 -5.70 -0.29
CA LEU A 18 -2.58 -4.62 -0.26
C LEU A 18 -2.98 -4.17 -1.67
N VAL A 19 -2.01 -3.94 -2.55
CA VAL A 19 -2.27 -3.58 -3.95
C VAL A 19 -3.00 -4.70 -4.69
N GLN A 20 -2.67 -5.96 -4.40
CA GLN A 20 -3.36 -7.14 -4.93
C GLN A 20 -4.74 -7.38 -4.32
N GLN A 21 -5.18 -6.55 -3.35
CA GLN A 21 -6.43 -6.70 -2.60
C GLN A 21 -6.54 -8.06 -1.87
N GLU A 22 -5.41 -8.69 -1.53
CA GLU A 22 -5.35 -9.93 -0.75
C GLU A 22 -5.62 -9.66 0.75
N ILE A 23 -5.23 -8.46 1.21
CA ILE A 23 -5.42 -7.96 2.57
C ILE A 23 -5.91 -6.52 2.49
N ASP A 24 -6.86 -6.14 3.35
CA ASP A 24 -7.36 -4.78 3.47
C ASP A 24 -6.46 -3.88 4.35
N PRO A 25 -6.46 -2.55 4.12
CA PRO A 25 -5.60 -1.63 4.86
C PRO A 25 -5.96 -1.52 6.35
N ASP A 26 -7.22 -1.79 6.74
CA ASP A 26 -7.62 -1.84 8.15
C ASP A 26 -6.93 -2.98 8.89
N THR A 27 -6.94 -4.17 8.31
CA THR A 27 -6.23 -5.33 8.86
C THR A 27 -4.76 -5.01 9.08
N LEU A 28 -4.09 -4.39 8.11
CA LEU A 28 -2.67 -4.00 8.25
C LEU A 28 -2.46 -2.94 9.32
N PHE A 29 -3.37 -1.98 9.46
CA PHE A 29 -3.30 -0.95 10.49
C PHE A 29 -3.47 -1.56 11.89
N PHE A 30 -4.47 -2.43 12.09
CA PHE A 30 -4.69 -3.12 13.35
C PHE A 30 -3.55 -4.09 13.71
N GLN A 31 -2.90 -4.69 12.71
CA GLN A 31 -1.70 -5.51 12.89
C GLN A 31 -0.42 -4.69 13.09
N ARG A 32 -0.49 -3.35 13.09
CA ARG A 32 0.66 -2.42 13.19
C ARG A 32 1.69 -2.55 12.05
N LYS A 33 1.27 -3.14 10.94
CA LYS A 33 2.06 -3.29 9.71
C LYS A 33 1.95 -2.06 8.80
N LEU A 34 0.78 -1.42 8.80
CA LEU A 34 0.57 -0.12 8.18
C LEU A 34 0.65 0.97 9.25
N LYS A 35 1.64 1.86 9.13
CA LYS A 35 1.76 3.06 9.97
C LYS A 35 1.35 4.27 9.15
N ILE A 36 0.51 5.12 9.73
CA ILE A 36 0.07 6.38 9.13
C ILE A 36 0.38 7.51 10.10
N SER A 37 0.92 8.61 9.60
CA SER A 37 1.32 9.78 10.40
C SER A 37 1.01 11.06 9.62
N GLY A 38 0.63 12.13 10.32
CA GLY A 38 0.22 13.40 9.70
C GLY A 38 -1.26 13.68 9.91
N ASP A 39 -1.90 14.29 8.90
CA ASP A 39 -3.32 14.64 8.93
C ASP A 39 -4.23 13.39 8.86
N THR A 40 -5.10 13.24 9.87
CA THR A 40 -6.01 12.09 10.00
C THR A 40 -7.10 12.06 8.93
N ASP A 41 -7.61 13.22 8.50
CA ASP A 41 -8.66 13.30 7.49
C ASP A 41 -8.09 12.94 6.11
N LEU A 42 -6.87 13.41 5.82
CA LEU A 42 -6.16 13.02 4.60
C LEU A 42 -5.76 11.54 4.63
N ALA A 43 -5.34 11.02 5.78
CA ALA A 43 -5.08 9.60 5.97
C ALA A 43 -6.30 8.73 5.67
N HIS A 44 -7.48 9.15 6.14
CA HIS A 44 -8.74 8.48 5.84
C HIS A 44 -9.05 8.50 4.34
N HIS A 45 -8.84 9.64 3.67
CA HIS A 45 -9.04 9.76 2.23
C HIS A 45 -8.10 8.87 1.43
N ILE A 46 -6.81 8.82 1.78
CA ILE A 46 -5.83 7.96 1.12
C ILE A 46 -6.22 6.49 1.29
N LYS A 47 -6.64 6.09 2.50
CA LYS A 47 -7.08 4.71 2.76
C LYS A 47 -8.25 4.30 1.85
N ASN A 48 -9.28 5.14 1.76
CA ASN A 48 -10.42 4.87 0.85
C ASN A 48 -9.97 4.77 -0.61
N THR A 49 -8.98 5.56 -1.02
CA THR A 49 -8.43 5.52 -2.38
C THR A 49 -7.71 4.19 -2.65
N MET A 50 -6.97 3.68 -1.65
CA MET A 50 -6.28 2.39 -1.75
C MET A 50 -7.26 1.21 -1.87
N ASP A 51 -8.40 1.25 -1.19
CA ASP A 51 -9.46 0.23 -1.33
C ASP A 51 -10.04 0.19 -2.75
N THR A 52 -10.06 1.33 -3.44
CA THR A 52 -10.60 1.46 -4.80
C THR A 52 -9.55 1.31 -5.90
N LEU A 53 -8.31 0.96 -5.54
CA LEU A 53 -7.18 0.97 -6.47
C LEU A 53 -7.31 -0.21 -7.44
N ASP A 54 -7.52 0.09 -8.72
CA ASP A 54 -7.59 -0.91 -9.79
C ASP A 54 -6.18 -1.29 -10.26
N LEU A 55 -5.82 -2.57 -10.11
CA LEU A 55 -4.55 -3.12 -10.60
C LEU A 55 -4.33 -2.84 -12.10
N ASN A 56 -5.39 -2.77 -12.90
CA ASN A 56 -5.31 -2.49 -14.33
C ASN A 56 -4.97 -1.01 -14.63
N SER A 57 -5.14 -0.13 -13.65
CA SER A 57 -4.73 1.27 -13.76
C SER A 57 -3.23 1.46 -13.52
N LEU A 58 -2.54 0.45 -12.96
CA LEU A 58 -1.11 0.51 -12.71
C LEU A 58 -0.30 0.23 -13.98
N PRO A 59 0.85 0.91 -14.17
CA PRO A 59 1.73 0.62 -15.29
C PRO A 59 2.17 -0.85 -15.31
N GLY A 60 2.08 -1.51 -16.47
CA GLY A 60 2.43 -2.94 -16.58
C GLY A 60 3.86 -3.28 -16.15
N VAL A 61 4.79 -2.31 -16.17
CA VAL A 61 6.15 -2.47 -15.63
C VAL A 61 6.12 -2.67 -14.11
N LEU A 62 5.29 -1.91 -13.39
CA LEU A 62 5.13 -2.04 -11.95
C LEU A 62 4.55 -3.42 -11.60
N MET A 63 3.54 -3.88 -12.35
CA MET A 63 2.97 -5.22 -12.17
C MET A 63 4.01 -6.33 -12.35
N LYS A 64 4.86 -6.25 -13.38
CA LYS A 64 5.94 -7.22 -13.59
C LYS A 64 6.98 -7.20 -12.47
N LEU A 65 7.35 -6.02 -11.97
CA LEU A 65 8.29 -5.90 -10.85
C LEU A 65 7.71 -6.49 -9.56
N MET A 66 6.43 -6.26 -9.27
CA MET A 66 5.77 -6.85 -8.11
C MET A 66 5.70 -8.38 -8.21
N ALA A 67 5.37 -8.92 -9.39
CA ALA A 67 5.38 -10.37 -9.62
C ALA A 67 6.78 -10.97 -9.43
N PHE A 68 7.81 -10.33 -10.00
CA PHE A 68 9.20 -10.75 -9.82
C PHE A 68 9.61 -10.73 -8.34
N TYR A 69 9.25 -9.67 -7.60
CA TYR A 69 9.56 -9.56 -6.17
C TYR A 69 8.89 -10.67 -5.36
N LYS A 70 7.61 -10.98 -5.64
CA LYS A 70 6.87 -12.06 -4.98
C LYS A 70 7.52 -13.42 -5.21
N GLU A 71 7.85 -13.74 -6.47
CA GLU A 71 8.40 -15.05 -6.85
C GLU A 71 9.86 -15.27 -6.42
N ASN A 72 10.67 -14.22 -6.34
CA ASN A 72 12.13 -14.36 -6.17
C ASN A 72 12.64 -13.91 -4.80
N ILE A 73 11.89 -13.08 -4.07
CA ILE A 73 12.34 -12.49 -2.80
C ILE A 73 11.47 -12.93 -1.62
N LEU A 74 10.15 -13.04 -1.81
CA LEU A 74 9.24 -13.36 -0.71
C LEU A 74 9.05 -14.86 -0.43
N MET A 75 9.30 -15.72 -1.43
CA MET A 75 9.26 -17.20 -1.39
C MET A 75 8.24 -17.84 -0.44
#